data_AF-A0A6A4P1V8-F1
#
_entry.id   AF-A0A6A4P1V8-F1
#
_cell.length_a   1.000
_cell.length_b   1.000
_cell.length_c   1.000
_cell.angle_alpha   90.00
_cell.angle_beta   90.00
_cell.angle_gamma   90.00
#
_symmetry.space_group_name_H-M   'P 1'
#
loop_
_entity.id
_entity.type
_entity.pdbx_description
1 polymer ?
#
loop_
_entity_poly.entity_id
_entity_poly.type
_entity_poly.pdbx_seq_one_letter_code
_entity_poly.pdbx_strand_id
1 'polypeptide(L)'
;MRFLIARSMEPDKAANMFVQWQKWRTNLVPNGFITESEIADELETRKIFLQGLSQDKYPVMIVQSKKHFPANDQIQFKSNFLFKLYYMREFQDILFI
;
A
#
# COMPACT_ATOMS: atom_id res chain seq x y z
N MET A 1 3.31 -8.67 -15.25
CA MET A 1 3.81 -7.46 -15.96
C MET A 1 4.29 -6.36 -15.02
N ARG A 2 3.62 -5.99 -13.92
CA ARG A 2 4.01 -4.84 -13.09
C ARG A 2 5.50 -4.76 -12.69
N PHE A 3 6.13 -5.85 -12.24
CA PHE A 3 7.56 -5.85 -11.90
C PHE A 3 8.48 -5.70 -13.13
N LEU A 4 8.05 -6.17 -14.30
CA LEU A 4 8.78 -5.94 -15.56
C LEU A 4 8.69 -4.49 -15.96
N ILE A 5 7.48 -3.91 -16.01
CA ILE A 5 7.28 -2.48 -16.28
C ILE A 5 8.11 -1.66 -15.28
N ALA A 6 8.10 -2.06 -14.00
CA ALA A 6 8.83 -1.39 -12.94
C ALA A 6 10.34 -1.31 -13.14
N ARG A 7 10.87 -2.31 -13.84
CA ARG A 7 12.30 -2.51 -14.04
C ARG A 7 12.64 -2.37 -15.52
N SER A 8 11.88 -1.55 -16.26
CA SER A 8 12.15 -1.24 -17.67
C SER A 8 12.26 -2.49 -18.56
N MET A 9 11.41 -3.48 -18.30
CA MET A 9 11.35 -4.78 -18.96
C MET A 9 12.60 -5.68 -18.77
N GLU A 10 13.46 -5.38 -17.79
CA GLU A 10 14.64 -6.19 -17.45
C GLU A 10 14.25 -7.42 -16.61
N PRO A 11 14.27 -8.65 -17.17
CA PRO A 11 13.67 -9.82 -16.51
C PRO A 11 14.34 -10.17 -15.17
N ASP A 12 15.67 -10.13 -15.11
CA ASP A 12 16.42 -10.49 -13.90
C ASP A 12 16.17 -9.49 -12.75
N LYS A 13 16.13 -8.19 -13.07
CA LYS A 13 15.82 -7.14 -12.09
C LYS A 13 14.39 -7.26 -11.60
N ALA A 14 13.45 -7.53 -12.51
CA ALA A 14 12.04 -7.75 -12.19
C ALA A 14 11.83 -8.99 -11.31
N ALA A 15 12.49 -10.11 -11.63
CA ALA A 15 12.43 -11.34 -10.86
C ALA A 15 12.99 -11.15 -9.44
N ASN A 16 14.14 -10.48 -9.32
CA ASN A 16 14.73 -10.15 -8.03
C ASN A 16 13.81 -9.26 -7.17
N MET A 17 13.21 -8.22 -7.76
CA MET A 17 12.24 -7.36 -7.08
C MET A 17 10.98 -8.14 -6.66
N PHE A 18 10.48 -9.03 -7.52
CA PHE A 18 9.33 -9.88 -7.21
C PHE A 18 9.59 -10.77 -5.98
N VAL A 19 10.75 -11.43 -5.93
CA VAL A 19 11.11 -12.28 -4.79
C VAL A 19 11.24 -11.47 -3.49
N GLN A 20 11.84 -10.28 -3.54
CA GLN A 20 11.93 -9.38 -2.38
C GLN A 20 10.54 -8.93 -1.91
N TRP A 21 9.70 -8.50 -2.85
CA TRP A 21 8.32 -8.11 -2.57
C TRP A 21 7.52 -9.27 -1.95
N GLN A 22 7.66 -10.50 -2.47
CA GLN A 22 6.96 -11.67 -1.94
C GLN A 22 7.38 -11.95 -0.49
N LYS A 23 8.68 -11.96 -0.19
CA LYS A 23 9.20 -12.15 1.18
C LYS A 23 8.65 -11.09 2.13
N TRP A 24 8.71 -9.82 1.72
CA TRP A 24 8.18 -8.71 2.50
C TRP A 24 6.66 -8.83 2.73
N ARG A 25 5.91 -9.24 1.69
CA ARG A 25 4.44 -9.38 1.78
C ARG A 25 4.03 -10.51 2.70
N THR A 26 4.70 -11.66 2.63
CA THR A 26 4.45 -12.81 3.53
C THR A 26 4.79 -12.46 4.98
N ASN A 27 5.83 -11.68 5.23
CA ASN A 27 6.20 -11.25 6.59
C ASN A 27 5.18 -10.28 7.20
N LEU A 28 4.65 -9.34 6.40
CA LEU A 28 3.73 -8.31 6.92
C LEU A 28 2.26 -8.71 6.91
N VAL A 29 1.85 -9.53 5.93
CA VAL A 29 0.46 -9.96 5.74
C VAL A 29 0.45 -11.49 5.61
N PRO A 30 0.75 -12.22 6.69
CA PRO A 30 0.93 -13.68 6.66
C PRO A 30 -0.34 -14.42 6.22
N ASN A 31 -1.52 -13.86 6.52
CA ASN A 31 -2.81 -14.42 6.13
C ASN A 31 -3.22 -14.05 4.69
N GLY A 32 -2.40 -13.27 3.96
CA GLY A 32 -2.67 -12.84 2.58
C GLY A 32 -3.64 -11.67 2.44
N PHE A 33 -4.43 -11.36 3.47
CA PHE A 33 -5.33 -10.21 3.54
C PHE A 33 -5.11 -9.41 4.83
N ILE A 34 -5.49 -8.13 4.78
CA ILE A 34 -5.50 -7.21 5.92
C ILE A 34 -6.97 -7.08 6.33
N THR A 35 -7.32 -7.38 7.58
CA THR A 35 -8.69 -7.19 8.08
C THR A 35 -8.90 -5.75 8.51
N GLU A 36 -10.15 -5.27 8.41
CA GLU A 36 -10.48 -3.94 8.91
C GLU A 36 -10.22 -3.80 10.42
N SER A 37 -10.36 -4.89 11.18
CA SER A 37 -10.03 -4.92 12.61
C SER A 37 -8.55 -4.65 12.91
N GLU A 38 -7.62 -5.00 12.01
CA GLU A 38 -6.18 -4.70 12.19
C GLU A 38 -5.85 -3.20 12.04
N ILE A 39 -6.76 -2.45 11.44
CA ILE A 39 -6.58 -1.05 11.04
C ILE A 39 -7.76 -0.16 11.43
N ALA A 40 -8.59 -0.60 12.40
CA ALA A 40 -9.87 0.02 12.71
C ALA A 40 -9.72 1.50 13.12
N ASP A 41 -8.77 1.77 14.01
CA ASP A 41 -8.43 3.12 14.46
C ASP A 41 -8.03 4.01 13.28
N GLU A 42 -7.24 3.47 12.34
CA GLU A 42 -6.77 4.21 11.19
C GLU A 42 -7.87 4.46 10.16
N LEU A 43 -8.81 3.53 9.99
CA LEU A 43 -10.03 3.72 9.20
C LEU A 43 -10.91 4.82 9.81
N GLU A 44 -11.05 4.85 11.14
CA GLU A 44 -11.84 5.86 11.84
C GLU A 44 -11.30 7.28 11.62
N THR A 45 -9.98 7.46 11.51
CA THR A 45 -9.40 8.78 11.24
C THR A 45 -9.88 9.40 9.92
N ARG A 46 -10.30 8.58 8.94
CA ARG A 46 -10.75 9.03 7.60
C ARG A 46 -9.80 10.06 7.01
N LYS A 47 -8.51 9.70 6.96
CA LYS A 47 -7.42 10.55 6.46
C LYS A 47 -7.02 10.25 5.02
N ILE A 48 -7.48 9.14 4.43
CA ILE A 48 -7.22 8.77 3.03
C ILE A 48 -8.56 8.63 2.30
N PHE A 49 -8.63 9.21 1.10
CA PHE A 49 -9.79 9.14 0.21
C PHE A 49 -9.34 8.77 -1.19
N LEU A 50 -10.19 8.04 -1.88
CA LEU A 50 -9.95 7.50 -3.19
C LEU A 50 -10.85 8.23 -4.19
N GLN A 51 -10.24 8.97 -5.13
CA GLN A 51 -10.94 9.89 -6.02
C GLN A 51 -10.76 9.49 -7.49
N GLY A 52 -11.19 8.28 -7.85
CA GLY A 52 -11.20 7.82 -9.24
C GLY A 52 -9.85 7.95 -9.97
N LEU A 53 -9.91 8.27 -11.26
CA LEU A 53 -8.75 8.42 -12.14
C LEU A 53 -8.53 9.89 -12.52
N SER A 54 -7.27 10.28 -12.66
CA SER A 54 -6.86 11.55 -13.26
C SER A 54 -7.17 11.58 -14.78
N GLN A 55 -6.94 12.73 -15.42
CA GLN A 55 -7.08 12.88 -16.87
C GLN A 55 -6.23 11.84 -17.62
N ASP A 56 -5.00 11.62 -17.15
CA ASP A 56 -4.05 10.65 -17.70
C ASP A 56 -4.25 9.21 -17.19
N LYS A 57 -5.44 8.92 -16.64
CA LYS A 57 -5.86 7.59 -16.17
C LYS A 57 -5.06 7.03 -14.99
N TYR A 58 -4.44 7.89 -14.20
CA TYR A 58 -3.79 7.47 -12.98
C TYR A 58 -4.75 7.54 -11.79
N PRO A 59 -4.94 6.47 -10.98
CA PRO A 59 -5.46 6.56 -9.62
C PRO A 59 -5.12 7.83 -8.83
N VAL A 60 -6.15 8.49 -8.30
CA VAL A 60 -5.99 9.65 -7.41
C VAL A 60 -6.33 9.27 -5.98
N MET A 61 -5.36 9.44 -5.10
CA MET A 61 -5.51 9.30 -3.66
C MET A 61 -5.32 10.67 -2.99
N ILE A 62 -6.31 11.09 -2.20
CA ILE A 62 -6.25 12.33 -1.41
C ILE A 62 -5.91 11.97 0.03
N VAL A 63 -4.88 12.61 0.58
CA VAL A 63 -4.46 12.44 1.97
C VAL A 63 -4.68 13.72 2.75
N GLN A 64 -5.47 13.66 3.82
CA GLN A 64 -5.66 14.76 4.77
C GLN A 64 -4.59 14.72 5.85
N SER A 65 -3.44 15.36 5.59
CA SER A 65 -2.29 15.39 6.51
C SER A 65 -2.62 15.95 7.89
N LYS A 66 -3.55 16.92 8.00
CA LYS A 66 -4.01 17.48 9.29
C LYS A 66 -4.64 16.45 10.25
N LYS A 67 -5.05 15.29 9.72
CA LYS A 67 -5.61 14.18 10.50
C LYS A 67 -4.57 13.07 10.79
N HIS A 68 -3.31 13.30 10.44
CA HIS A 68 -2.24 12.35 10.72
C HIS A 68 -1.80 12.46 12.18
N PHE A 69 -1.89 11.33 12.89
CA PHE A 69 -1.25 11.15 14.18
C PHE A 69 -0.01 10.26 14.00
N PRO A 70 1.16 10.66 14.52
CA PRO A 70 2.33 9.81 14.52
C PRO A 70 2.08 8.56 15.38
N ALA A 71 2.71 7.45 15.01
CA ALA A 71 2.62 6.22 15.80
C ALA A 71 3.36 6.37 17.12
N ASN A 72 2.71 6.01 18.22
CA ASN A 72 3.27 6.05 19.57
C ASN A 72 4.04 4.76 19.93
N ASP A 73 3.77 3.66 19.22
CA ASP A 73 4.43 2.37 19.42
C ASP A 73 4.55 1.57 18.11
N GLN A 74 5.19 0.40 18.19
CA GLN A 74 5.41 -0.48 17.05
C GLN A 74 4.12 -1.09 16.48
N ILE A 75 3.10 -1.32 17.32
CA ILE A 75 1.81 -1.89 16.92
C ILE A 75 1.06 -0.87 16.08
N GLN A 76 0.98 0.38 16.56
CA GLN A 76 0.37 1.49 15.85
C GLN A 76 1.16 1.83 14.58
N PHE A 77 2.50 1.71 14.60
CA PHE A 77 3.31 1.87 13.40
C PHE A 77 2.96 0.81 12.34
N LYS A 78 2.84 -0.46 12.75
CA LYS A 78 2.41 -1.55 11.88
C LYS A 78 1.00 -1.29 11.34
N SER A 79 0.05 -0.91 12.20
CA SER A 79 -1.33 -0.62 11.79
C SER A 79 -1.40 0.53 10.77
N ASN A 80 -0.71 1.64 11.03
CA ASN A 80 -0.58 2.76 10.08
C ASN A 80 -0.04 2.33 8.71
N PHE A 81 0.93 1.41 8.71
CA PHE A 81 1.53 0.90 7.49
C PHE A 81 0.58 -0.04 6.74
N LEU A 82 -0.09 -0.95 7.45
CA LEU A 82 -1.11 -1.84 6.88
C LEU A 82 -2.29 -1.06 6.33
N PHE A 83 -2.72 0.00 7.01
CA PHE A 83 -3.78 0.90 6.55
C PHE A 83 -3.44 1.52 5.19
N LYS A 84 -2.23 2.05 5.00
CA LYS A 84 -1.78 2.56 3.70
C LYS A 84 -1.80 1.46 2.63
N LEU A 85 -1.40 0.24 2.98
CA LEU A 85 -1.44 -0.91 2.07
C LEU A 85 -2.85 -1.38 1.72
N TYR A 86 -3.80 -1.25 2.65
CA TYR A 86 -5.20 -1.58 2.43
C TYR A 86 -5.78 -0.69 1.31
N TYR A 87 -5.58 0.64 1.41
CA TYR A 87 -6.01 1.59 0.37
C TYR A 87 -5.25 1.43 -0.94
N MET A 88 -3.94 1.13 -0.89
CA MET A 88 -3.17 0.85 -2.11
C MET A 88 -3.59 -0.47 -2.79
N ARG A 89 -4.15 -1.44 -2.05
CA ARG A 89 -4.68 -2.68 -2.64
C ARG A 89 -5.96 -2.44 -3.43
N GLU A 90 -6.83 -1.54 -2.99
CA GLU A 90 -8.01 -1.15 -3.77
C GLU A 90 -7.62 -0.43 -5.07
N PHE A 91 -6.37 0.02 -5.18
CA PHE A 91 -5.79 0.75 -6.30
C PHE A 91 -4.60 0.03 -6.95
N GLN A 92 -4.67 -1.30 -7.08
CA GLN A 92 -3.58 -2.21 -7.52
C GLN A 92 -2.81 -1.90 -8.83
N ASP A 93 -2.93 -0.72 -9.43
CA ASP A 93 -2.18 -0.33 -10.63
C ASP A 93 -1.13 0.77 -10.47
N ILE A 94 -0.91 1.41 -9.30
CA ILE A 94 -0.03 2.61 -9.30
C ILE A 94 1.22 2.67 -8.43
N LEU A 95 1.27 2.15 -7.22
CA LEU A 95 2.42 2.50 -6.37
C LEU A 95 3.10 1.26 -5.83
N PHE A 96 3.90 0.63 -6.68
CA PHE A 96 5.19 -0.02 -6.37
C PHE A 96 5.78 -0.52 -7.68
N ILE A 97 6.22 0.45 -8.49
CA ILE A 97 7.25 0.29 -9.49
C ILE A 97 8.56 0.81 -8.87
#